data_AF-A0A9D5M6H9-F1
#
_entry.id   AF-A0A9D5M6H9-F1
#
_cell.length_a   1.000
_cell.length_b   1.000
_cell.length_c   1.000
_cell.angle_alpha   90.00
_cell.angle_beta   90.00
_cell.angle_gamma   90.00
#
_symmetry.space_group_name_H-M   'P 1'
#
loop_
_entity.id
_entity.type
_entity.pdbx_description
1 polymer ?
#
loop_
_entity_poly.entity_id
_entity_poly.type
_entity_poly.pdbx_seq_one_letter_code
_entity_poly.pdbx_strand_id
1 'polypeptide(L)'
;MKKLIALLLTIALLMGLAIAPASAESKGKILWLSNLNSGIQYEFYVAYWKMIAENLGYTFDVVYGDMSNDPAGNLKQVKNAYTSDVKGIIISMDGGVVNIMDEYPDLWVVGFFSDMDSVFEENGPSHDVMNREKFLGNMGDNYISGKALGEAYAQEVIARGYKKVATCIFPVFAYPKHTVADASFRAAIAAYNETAAEPIEIVGDAEVLAFQPLSDSYFLEQGRDELECIIGFCAGTTFIYPKMVEAKAMGFCREDLQLITGGFDNDPDLLADCGDDKNIVSLTIQGVESAIWPIAMLDAAISGAMYKDYPGKERMDSSIYIINSSEKFRTMIEKSPLGPTLDLSKAQAQWDDMKNYFTSVNPDASYADLTKYCQSFTVEGYMK
;
A
#
# COMPACT_ATOMS: atom_id res chain seq x y z
N MET A 1 -6.23 -52.11 48.46
CA MET A 1 -6.81 -51.65 47.17
C MET A 1 -7.58 -50.33 47.27
N LYS A 2 -8.48 -50.11 48.23
CA LYS A 2 -9.26 -48.83 48.34
C LYS A 2 -8.42 -47.56 48.55
N LYS A 3 -7.27 -47.64 49.25
CA LYS A 3 -6.38 -46.47 49.46
C LYS A 3 -5.50 -46.10 48.24
N LEU A 4 -5.26 -47.05 47.33
CA LEU A 4 -4.46 -46.80 46.11
C LEU A 4 -5.31 -46.13 45.02
N ILE A 5 -6.60 -46.48 44.95
CA ILE A 5 -7.56 -45.91 43.99
C ILE A 5 -7.88 -44.45 44.34
N ALA A 6 -7.95 -44.09 45.63
CA ALA A 6 -8.16 -42.70 46.06
C ALA A 6 -6.96 -41.79 45.70
N LEU A 7 -5.72 -42.28 45.80
CA LEU A 7 -4.52 -41.51 45.45
C LEU A 7 -4.40 -41.29 43.93
N LEU A 8 -4.75 -42.29 43.12
CA LEU A 8 -4.79 -42.19 41.65
C LEU A 8 -5.90 -41.25 41.15
N LEU A 9 -7.07 -41.22 41.81
CA LEU A 9 -8.14 -40.27 41.48
C LEU A 9 -7.80 -38.83 41.86
N THR A 10 -7.04 -38.61 42.93
CA THR A 10 -6.63 -37.25 43.33
C THR A 10 -5.53 -36.69 42.42
N ILE A 11 -4.62 -37.55 41.94
CA ILE A 11 -3.60 -37.18 40.94
C ILE A 11 -4.24 -36.93 39.57
N ALA A 12 -5.24 -37.71 39.15
CA ALA A 12 -5.98 -37.46 37.92
C ALA A 12 -6.82 -36.17 37.97
N LEU A 13 -7.36 -35.79 39.13
CA LEU A 13 -8.08 -34.52 39.31
C LEU A 13 -7.14 -33.30 39.32
N LEU A 14 -5.88 -33.47 39.75
CA LEU A 14 -4.85 -32.42 39.71
C LEU A 14 -4.19 -32.28 38.33
N MET A 15 -4.11 -33.36 37.54
CA MET A 15 -3.64 -33.30 36.13
C MET A 15 -4.72 -32.85 35.14
N GLY A 16 -6.00 -32.88 35.52
CA GLY A 16 -7.13 -32.35 34.72
C GLY A 16 -7.32 -30.84 34.85
N LEU A 17 -6.64 -30.19 35.80
CA LEU A 17 -6.46 -28.74 35.86
C LEU A 17 -5.21 -28.35 35.06
N ALA A 18 -5.11 -28.81 33.82
CA ALA A 18 -4.47 -27.96 32.83
C ALA A 18 -5.30 -26.68 32.83
N ILE A 19 -4.74 -25.61 33.39
CA ILE A 19 -5.20 -24.26 33.13
C ILE A 19 -5.14 -24.18 31.60
N ALA A 20 -6.25 -24.42 30.92
CA ALA A 20 -6.44 -23.88 29.60
C ALA A 20 -6.06 -22.40 29.76
N PRO A 21 -5.08 -21.88 28.99
CA PRO A 21 -4.79 -20.45 29.07
C PRO A 21 -6.15 -19.78 28.96
N ALA A 22 -6.51 -19.00 29.98
CA ALA A 22 -7.74 -18.22 29.93
C ALA A 22 -7.74 -17.60 28.54
N SER A 23 -8.75 -17.89 27.71
CA SER A 23 -8.84 -17.28 26.39
C SER A 23 -8.70 -15.79 26.66
N ALA A 24 -7.59 -15.19 26.22
CA ALA A 24 -7.35 -13.78 26.48
C ALA A 24 -8.64 -13.07 26.08
N GLU A 25 -9.24 -12.31 26.99
CA GLU A 25 -10.45 -11.56 26.64
C GLU A 25 -10.12 -10.77 25.39
N SER A 26 -10.96 -10.92 24.35
CA SER A 26 -10.74 -10.24 23.08
C SER A 26 -10.57 -8.75 23.35
N LYS A 27 -9.47 -8.17 22.84
CA LYS A 27 -9.25 -6.71 22.89
C LYS A 27 -10.24 -5.95 22.01
N GLY A 28 -11.07 -6.67 21.24
CA GLY A 28 -12.09 -6.13 20.34
C GLY A 28 -11.76 -6.41 18.87
N LYS A 29 -12.43 -5.68 17.99
CA LYS A 29 -12.31 -5.81 16.54
C LYS A 29 -11.64 -4.58 15.93
N ILE A 30 -10.74 -4.83 14.97
CA ILE A 30 -10.20 -3.83 14.06
C ILE A 30 -10.85 -4.04 12.68
N LEU A 31 -11.35 -2.96 12.08
CA LEU A 31 -11.84 -2.97 10.71
C LEU A 31 -10.79 -2.40 9.76
N TRP A 32 -10.85 -2.79 8.49
CA TRP A 32 -10.18 -2.09 7.40
C TRP A 32 -11.21 -1.61 6.36
N LEU A 33 -11.34 -0.30 6.19
CA LEU A 33 -12.06 0.30 5.07
C LEU A 33 -11.16 0.31 3.83
N SER A 34 -11.28 -0.76 3.03
CA SER A 34 -10.40 -1.05 1.90
C SER A 34 -10.84 -0.34 0.62
N ASN A 35 -9.87 0.21 -0.11
CA ASN A 35 -10.00 0.61 -1.51
C ASN A 35 -9.67 -0.52 -2.51
N LEU A 36 -9.17 -1.64 -2.01
CA LEU A 36 -8.91 -2.86 -2.77
C LEU A 36 -9.98 -3.91 -2.48
N ASN A 37 -10.31 -4.75 -3.46
CA ASN A 37 -11.24 -5.87 -3.29
C ASN A 37 -10.70 -7.22 -3.79
N SER A 38 -9.52 -7.22 -4.42
CA SER A 38 -8.84 -8.39 -4.96
C SER A 38 -7.37 -8.06 -5.26
N GLY A 39 -6.62 -9.07 -5.70
CA GLY A 39 -5.21 -8.95 -6.10
C GLY A 39 -4.25 -9.27 -4.95
N ILE A 40 -3.00 -9.58 -5.31
CA ILE A 40 -2.03 -10.10 -4.36
C ILE A 40 -1.69 -9.14 -3.20
N GLN A 41 -1.72 -7.82 -3.44
CA GLN A 41 -1.52 -6.83 -2.38
C GLN A 41 -2.69 -6.84 -1.38
N TYR A 42 -3.93 -6.93 -1.87
CA TYR A 42 -5.11 -7.08 -1.02
C TYR A 42 -5.02 -8.34 -0.17
N GLU A 43 -4.74 -9.49 -0.80
CA GLU A 43 -4.62 -10.77 -0.12
C GLU A 43 -3.52 -10.75 0.94
N PHE A 44 -2.39 -10.12 0.64
CA PHE A 44 -1.32 -9.89 1.60
C PHE A 44 -1.79 -9.06 2.79
N TYR A 45 -2.40 -7.89 2.57
CA TYR A 45 -2.84 -7.03 3.67
C TYR A 45 -3.86 -7.72 4.58
N VAL A 46 -4.82 -8.45 4.00
CA VAL A 46 -5.79 -9.23 4.78
C VAL A 46 -5.09 -10.29 5.64
N ALA A 47 -4.22 -11.10 5.04
CA ALA A 47 -3.55 -12.18 5.76
C ALA A 47 -2.59 -11.63 6.83
N TYR A 48 -1.84 -10.59 6.49
CA TYR A 48 -0.80 -10.02 7.33
C TYR A 48 -1.38 -9.24 8.52
N TRP A 49 -2.41 -8.40 8.29
CA TRP A 49 -3.10 -7.73 9.39
C TRP A 49 -3.87 -8.69 10.28
N LYS A 50 -4.50 -9.71 9.72
CA LYS A 50 -5.15 -10.74 10.52
C LYS A 50 -4.15 -11.45 11.43
N MET A 51 -2.98 -11.84 10.90
CA MET A 51 -1.91 -12.45 11.70
C MET A 51 -1.46 -11.52 12.85
N ILE A 52 -1.21 -10.24 12.57
CA ILE A 52 -0.79 -9.28 13.61
C ILE A 52 -1.90 -9.08 14.65
N ALA A 53 -3.15 -8.87 14.20
CA ALA A 53 -4.31 -8.68 15.06
C ALA A 53 -4.53 -9.86 16.00
N GLU A 54 -4.49 -11.10 15.48
CA GLU A 54 -4.66 -12.32 16.26
C GLU A 54 -3.56 -12.48 17.34
N ASN A 55 -2.31 -12.18 16.99
CA ASN A 55 -1.20 -12.21 17.96
C ASN A 55 -1.33 -11.16 19.07
N LEU A 56 -2.01 -10.04 18.80
CA LEU A 56 -2.28 -8.98 19.76
C LEU A 56 -3.59 -9.19 20.55
N GLY A 57 -4.40 -10.20 20.19
CA GLY A 57 -5.68 -10.51 20.83
C GLY A 57 -6.89 -9.76 20.25
N TYR A 58 -6.79 -9.23 19.03
CA TYR A 58 -7.90 -8.64 18.28
C TYR A 58 -8.50 -9.62 17.27
N THR A 59 -9.73 -9.33 16.84
CA THR A 59 -10.25 -9.84 15.56
C THR A 59 -10.07 -8.78 14.47
N PHE A 60 -9.97 -9.22 13.21
CA PHE A 60 -9.80 -8.34 12.05
C PHE A 60 -10.83 -8.69 10.98
N ASP A 61 -11.53 -7.68 10.46
CA ASP A 61 -12.49 -7.81 9.35
C ASP A 61 -12.28 -6.70 8.31
N VAL A 62 -12.64 -7.00 7.06
CA VAL A 62 -12.57 -6.05 5.94
C VAL A 62 -13.95 -5.47 5.66
N VAL A 63 -13.98 -4.18 5.39
CA VAL A 63 -15.13 -3.42 4.89
C VAL A 63 -14.72 -2.82 3.56
N TYR A 64 -15.43 -3.15 2.49
CA TYR A 64 -15.13 -2.57 1.17
C TYR A 64 -15.77 -1.20 1.08
N GLY A 65 -14.95 -0.19 0.79
CA GLY A 65 -15.43 1.17 0.59
C GLY A 65 -16.23 1.32 -0.70
N ASP A 66 -16.84 2.49 -0.86
CA ASP A 66 -17.56 2.85 -2.07
C ASP A 66 -16.58 3.04 -3.23
N MET A 67 -16.88 2.46 -4.40
CA MET A 67 -15.96 2.49 -5.56
C MET A 67 -15.65 3.91 -6.06
N SER A 68 -16.47 4.91 -5.71
CA SER A 68 -16.25 6.32 -6.05
C SER A 68 -15.60 7.11 -4.92
N ASN A 69 -15.19 6.44 -3.83
CA ASN A 69 -14.76 7.07 -2.58
C ASN A 69 -15.81 8.08 -2.05
N ASP A 70 -17.10 7.77 -2.24
CA ASP A 70 -18.19 8.65 -1.82
C ASP A 70 -18.33 8.68 -0.28
N PRO A 71 -18.39 9.87 0.37
CA PRO A 71 -18.51 9.98 1.82
C PRO A 71 -19.70 9.23 2.43
N ALA A 72 -20.87 9.29 1.80
CA ALA A 72 -22.07 8.64 2.32
C ALA A 72 -22.04 7.13 2.07
N GLY A 73 -21.50 6.71 0.93
CA GLY A 73 -21.20 5.32 0.60
C GLY A 73 -20.28 4.69 1.62
N ASN A 74 -19.12 5.30 1.89
CA ASN A 74 -18.14 4.83 2.86
C ASN A 74 -18.72 4.74 4.28
N LEU A 75 -19.44 5.78 4.75
CA LEU A 75 -20.12 5.73 6.04
C LEU A 75 -21.12 4.57 6.12
N LYS A 76 -21.91 4.35 5.06
CA LYS A 76 -22.88 3.25 5.01
C LYS A 76 -22.20 1.88 5.13
N GLN A 77 -21.05 1.70 4.47
CA GLN A 77 -20.30 0.43 4.55
C GLN A 77 -19.78 0.18 5.97
N VAL A 78 -19.21 1.21 6.62
CA VAL A 78 -18.80 1.11 8.03
C VAL A 78 -20.00 0.81 8.93
N LYS A 79 -21.14 1.50 8.73
CA LYS A 79 -22.38 1.26 9.49
C LYS A 79 -22.86 -0.19 9.44
N ASN A 80 -22.74 -0.83 8.28
CA ASN A 80 -23.18 -2.22 8.10
C ASN A 80 -22.26 -3.23 8.82
N ALA A 81 -20.97 -2.91 8.95
CA ALA A 81 -19.98 -3.77 9.58
C ALA A 81 -19.75 -3.47 11.08
N TYR A 82 -20.17 -2.30 11.54
CA TYR A 82 -19.92 -1.84 12.90
C TYR A 82 -20.69 -2.66 13.94
N THR A 83 -19.95 -3.14 14.94
CA THR A 83 -20.47 -3.84 16.12
C THR A 83 -19.87 -3.23 17.39
N SER A 84 -20.46 -3.46 18.56
CA SER A 84 -20.03 -2.81 19.82
C SER A 84 -18.61 -3.19 20.27
N ASP A 85 -18.06 -4.28 19.75
CA ASP A 85 -16.69 -4.73 19.96
C ASP A 85 -15.66 -4.06 19.02
N VAL A 86 -16.09 -3.30 18.00
CA VAL A 86 -15.18 -2.53 17.14
C VAL A 86 -14.51 -1.43 17.94
N LYS A 87 -13.17 -1.40 17.91
CA LYS A 87 -12.33 -0.43 18.64
C LYS A 87 -11.49 0.47 17.74
N GLY A 88 -11.17 -0.02 16.54
CA GLY A 88 -10.32 0.70 15.61
C GLY A 88 -10.70 0.44 14.16
N ILE A 89 -10.37 1.37 13.28
CA ILE A 89 -10.49 1.23 11.84
C ILE A 89 -9.23 1.77 11.14
N ILE A 90 -8.70 0.96 10.23
CA ILE A 90 -7.71 1.36 9.24
C ILE A 90 -8.49 1.86 8.03
N ILE A 91 -8.16 3.03 7.51
CA ILE A 91 -8.87 3.63 6.38
C ILE A 91 -7.92 3.82 5.20
N SER A 92 -8.29 3.26 4.05
CA SER A 92 -7.63 3.48 2.75
C SER A 92 -8.51 4.28 1.76
N MET A 93 -9.60 4.84 2.27
CA MET A 93 -10.55 5.70 1.55
C MET A 93 -10.82 6.96 2.37
N ASP A 94 -10.31 8.10 1.93
CA ASP A 94 -10.37 9.34 2.69
C ASP A 94 -11.72 10.09 2.55
N GLY A 95 -12.61 9.62 1.68
CA GLY A 95 -13.98 10.13 1.54
C GLY A 95 -14.82 9.80 2.78
N GLY A 96 -15.28 10.82 3.50
CA GLY A 96 -16.21 10.66 4.62
C GLY A 96 -15.58 10.24 5.95
N VAL A 97 -14.26 10.37 6.11
CA VAL A 97 -13.57 10.11 7.39
C VAL A 97 -14.19 10.94 8.53
N VAL A 98 -14.46 12.22 8.27
CA VAL A 98 -15.14 13.11 9.24
C VAL A 98 -16.51 12.57 9.65
N ASN A 99 -17.30 12.08 8.69
CA ASN A 99 -18.64 11.53 8.94
C ASN A 99 -18.59 10.23 9.75
N ILE A 100 -17.59 9.37 9.48
CA ILE A 100 -17.36 8.14 10.25
C ILE A 100 -17.03 8.48 11.70
N MET A 101 -16.16 9.47 11.93
CA MET A 101 -15.78 9.89 13.27
C MET A 101 -16.90 10.65 14.01
N ASP A 102 -17.82 11.30 13.30
CA ASP A 102 -19.02 11.91 13.90
C ASP A 102 -20.03 10.86 14.36
N GLU A 103 -20.26 9.83 13.55
CA GLU A 103 -21.15 8.73 13.89
C GLU A 103 -20.58 7.87 15.03
N TYR A 104 -19.27 7.64 15.02
CA TYR A 104 -18.56 6.79 15.97
C TYR A 104 -17.45 7.58 16.68
N PRO A 105 -17.81 8.50 17.59
CA PRO A 105 -16.83 9.36 18.28
C PRO A 105 -15.86 8.57 19.15
N ASP A 106 -16.19 7.31 19.47
CA ASP A 106 -15.35 6.43 20.25
C ASP A 106 -14.35 5.57 19.46
N LEU A 107 -14.46 5.57 18.13
CA LEU A 107 -13.66 4.75 17.25
C LEU A 107 -12.27 5.38 17.02
N TRP A 108 -11.21 4.60 17.21
CA TRP A 108 -9.87 4.99 16.77
C TRP A 108 -9.71 4.84 15.26
N VAL A 109 -9.14 5.86 14.61
CA VAL A 109 -9.01 5.93 13.16
C VAL A 109 -7.56 6.17 12.77
N VAL A 110 -7.05 5.37 11.83
CA VAL A 110 -5.72 5.53 11.26
C VAL A 110 -5.78 5.39 9.74
N GLY A 111 -5.02 6.21 9.02
CA GLY A 111 -4.90 6.13 7.56
C GLY A 111 -3.78 5.20 7.11
N PHE A 112 -4.02 4.48 6.01
CA PHE A 112 -3.02 3.66 5.34
C PHE A 112 -3.33 3.51 3.85
N PHE A 113 -2.31 3.37 2.99
CA PHE A 113 -2.46 3.07 1.55
C PHE A 113 -3.24 4.15 0.76
N SER A 114 -3.36 5.33 1.36
CA SER A 114 -4.00 6.48 0.75
C SER A 114 -3.32 7.74 1.25
N ASP A 115 -3.51 8.81 0.50
CA ASP A 115 -2.89 10.08 0.79
C ASP A 115 -3.59 10.84 1.92
N MET A 116 -4.86 10.54 2.20
CA MET A 116 -5.66 11.26 3.19
C MET A 116 -5.68 12.78 2.95
N ASP A 117 -5.65 13.20 1.68
CA ASP A 117 -5.68 14.61 1.29
C ASP A 117 -6.94 15.29 1.83
N SER A 118 -8.07 14.57 1.92
CA SER A 118 -9.29 15.12 2.49
C SER A 118 -9.14 15.61 3.95
N VAL A 119 -8.17 15.08 4.69
CA VAL A 119 -7.87 15.40 6.09
C VAL A 119 -6.70 16.37 6.20
N PHE A 120 -5.61 16.12 5.46
CA PHE A 120 -4.36 16.87 5.64
C PHE A 120 -4.30 18.19 4.88
N GLU A 121 -5.08 18.37 3.82
CA GLU A 121 -5.15 19.64 3.11
C GLU A 121 -6.03 20.63 3.89
N GLU A 122 -5.60 21.91 3.98
CA GLU A 122 -6.27 22.96 4.78
C GLU A 122 -7.76 23.16 4.37
N ASN A 123 -8.05 22.97 3.08
CA ASN A 123 -9.40 23.06 2.53
C ASN A 123 -10.03 21.69 2.23
N GLY A 124 -9.44 20.61 2.75
CA GLY A 124 -9.94 19.26 2.59
C GLY A 124 -11.30 19.10 3.28
N PRO A 125 -12.26 18.34 2.69
CA PRO A 125 -13.60 18.21 3.25
C PRO A 125 -13.67 17.52 4.62
N SER A 126 -12.58 16.88 5.06
CA SER A 126 -12.43 16.26 6.38
C SER A 126 -11.34 16.93 7.22
N HIS A 127 -10.90 18.15 6.90
CA HIS A 127 -9.78 18.80 7.60
C HIS A 127 -9.96 18.89 9.12
N ASP A 128 -11.19 19.08 9.59
CA ASP A 128 -11.56 19.11 11.01
C ASP A 128 -11.15 17.84 11.78
N VAL A 129 -10.91 16.72 11.10
CA VAL A 129 -10.37 15.48 11.69
C VAL A 129 -9.01 15.69 12.34
N MET A 130 -8.20 16.64 11.87
CA MET A 130 -6.92 17.00 12.49
C MET A 130 -7.08 17.44 13.95
N ASN A 131 -8.25 17.97 14.33
CA ASN A 131 -8.56 18.39 15.69
C ASN A 131 -9.13 17.27 16.58
N ARG A 132 -9.41 16.08 16.03
CA ARG A 132 -10.08 14.98 16.75
C ARG A 132 -9.07 14.09 17.45
N GLU A 133 -9.26 13.84 18.75
CA GLU A 133 -8.34 13.00 19.55
C GLU A 133 -8.11 11.62 18.92
N LYS A 134 -9.18 10.98 18.41
CA LYS A 134 -9.13 9.59 17.96
C LYS A 134 -8.62 9.36 16.54
N PHE A 135 -8.11 10.39 15.87
CA PHE A 135 -7.36 10.22 14.62
C PHE A 135 -5.86 10.14 14.91
N LEU A 136 -5.21 9.12 14.35
CA LEU A 136 -3.82 8.75 14.65
C LEU A 136 -2.81 9.15 13.56
N GLY A 137 -3.26 9.85 12.51
CA GLY A 137 -2.43 10.17 11.36
C GLY A 137 -2.54 9.15 10.23
N ASN A 138 -1.59 9.18 9.29
CA ASN A 138 -1.62 8.39 8.07
C ASN A 138 -0.22 7.96 7.62
N MET A 139 -0.13 6.73 7.12
CA MET A 139 1.01 6.28 6.31
C MET A 139 0.58 6.17 4.84
N GLY A 140 1.16 7.02 4.00
CA GLY A 140 0.80 7.17 2.60
C GLY A 140 1.18 5.98 1.72
N ASP A 141 0.63 5.96 0.50
CA ASP A 141 1.05 5.05 -0.57
C ASP A 141 2.34 5.60 -1.21
N ASN A 142 3.48 5.04 -0.85
CA ASN A 142 4.83 5.50 -1.21
C ASN A 142 5.15 6.92 -0.68
N TYR A 143 5.80 7.72 -1.53
CA TYR A 143 6.20 9.10 -1.25
C TYR A 143 5.03 10.07 -1.44
N ILE A 144 4.57 10.66 -0.35
CA ILE A 144 3.45 11.61 -0.28
C ILE A 144 3.61 12.81 -1.22
N SER A 145 4.85 13.25 -1.47
CA SER A 145 5.08 14.43 -2.29
C SER A 145 4.87 14.18 -3.78
N GLY A 146 4.94 12.93 -4.26
CA GLY A 146 5.00 12.58 -5.70
C GLY A 146 6.28 13.01 -6.42
N LYS A 147 6.99 14.04 -5.92
CA LYS A 147 8.21 14.59 -6.52
C LYS A 147 9.32 13.55 -6.68
N ALA A 148 9.63 12.82 -5.61
CA ALA A 148 10.68 11.81 -5.62
C ALA A 148 10.41 10.70 -6.65
N LEU A 149 9.15 10.33 -6.84
CA LEU A 149 8.75 9.34 -7.86
C LEU A 149 8.96 9.89 -9.28
N GLY A 150 8.54 11.13 -9.54
CA GLY A 150 8.77 11.80 -10.82
C GLY A 150 10.25 11.91 -11.19
N GLU A 151 11.09 12.30 -10.22
CA GLU A 151 12.54 12.35 -10.38
C GLU A 151 13.14 10.97 -10.63
N ALA A 152 12.71 9.94 -9.90
CA ALA A 152 13.19 8.57 -10.08
C ALA A 152 12.88 8.00 -11.47
N TYR A 153 11.64 8.19 -11.97
CA TYR A 153 11.27 7.76 -13.33
C TYR A 153 12.02 8.54 -14.40
N ALA A 154 12.29 9.83 -14.19
CA ALA A 154 13.11 10.60 -15.13
C ALA A 154 14.55 10.05 -15.21
N GLN A 155 15.16 9.73 -14.07
CA GLN A 155 16.49 9.10 -14.04
C GLN A 155 16.50 7.76 -14.76
N GLU A 156 15.45 6.95 -14.60
CA GLU A 156 15.35 5.67 -15.29
C GLU A 156 15.22 5.83 -16.81
N VAL A 157 14.37 6.75 -17.27
CA VAL A 157 14.24 7.08 -18.70
C VAL A 157 15.58 7.53 -19.29
N ILE A 158 16.31 8.39 -18.59
CA ILE A 158 17.64 8.86 -19.01
C ILE A 158 18.64 7.70 -19.05
N ALA A 159 18.68 6.86 -18.01
CA ALA A 159 19.62 5.75 -17.91
C ALA A 159 19.39 4.67 -18.99
N ARG A 160 18.13 4.44 -19.38
CA ARG A 160 17.75 3.52 -20.46
C ARG A 160 17.93 4.11 -21.85
N GLY A 161 18.15 5.43 -21.95
CA GLY A 161 18.47 6.12 -23.19
C GLY A 161 17.27 6.36 -24.10
N TYR A 162 16.04 6.27 -23.59
CA TYR A 162 14.84 6.56 -24.37
C TYR A 162 14.82 8.00 -24.85
N LYS A 163 14.27 8.24 -26.04
CA LYS A 163 14.22 9.51 -26.75
C LYS A 163 12.81 10.02 -26.96
N LYS A 164 11.80 9.15 -26.96
CA LYS A 164 10.41 9.54 -27.18
C LYS A 164 9.50 8.83 -26.19
N VAL A 165 8.91 9.60 -25.28
CA VAL A 165 8.14 9.07 -24.17
C VAL A 165 6.81 9.79 -23.99
N ALA A 166 5.87 9.18 -23.28
CA ALA A 166 4.60 9.80 -22.89
C ALA A 166 4.27 9.43 -21.44
N THR A 167 3.40 10.22 -20.79
CA THR A 167 3.00 9.98 -19.41
C THR A 167 1.51 9.71 -19.29
N CYS A 168 1.13 8.89 -18.31
CA CYS A 168 -0.24 8.57 -17.95
C CYS A 168 -0.42 8.76 -16.44
N ILE A 169 -1.55 9.34 -16.03
CA ILE A 169 -1.91 9.61 -14.63
C ILE A 169 -3.36 9.21 -14.34
N PHE A 170 -3.69 9.10 -13.05
CA PHE A 170 -5.10 9.09 -12.60
C PHE A 170 -5.60 10.52 -12.36
N PRO A 171 -6.94 10.74 -12.26
CA PRO A 171 -7.49 12.07 -12.10
C PRO A 171 -7.03 12.76 -10.82
N VAL A 172 -6.73 14.05 -10.93
CA VAL A 172 -6.24 14.89 -9.82
C VAL A 172 -7.16 14.92 -8.60
N PHE A 173 -8.47 14.75 -8.80
CA PHE A 173 -9.43 14.77 -7.68
C PHE A 173 -9.27 13.56 -6.73
N ALA A 174 -8.68 12.47 -7.22
CA ALA A 174 -8.49 11.24 -6.46
C ALA A 174 -7.01 10.95 -6.18
N TYR A 175 -6.11 11.33 -7.10
CA TYR A 175 -4.67 11.11 -7.00
C TYR A 175 -3.89 12.38 -7.38
N PRO A 176 -4.01 13.48 -6.62
CA PRO A 176 -3.38 14.75 -6.98
C PRO A 176 -1.85 14.68 -7.04
N LYS A 177 -1.24 13.77 -6.27
CA LYS A 177 0.23 13.59 -6.27
C LYS A 177 0.76 13.03 -7.58
N HIS A 178 -0.06 12.36 -8.40
CA HIS A 178 0.35 11.93 -9.74
C HIS A 178 0.62 13.13 -10.67
N THR A 179 -0.11 14.25 -10.48
CA THR A 179 0.18 15.50 -11.21
C THR A 179 1.50 16.11 -10.77
N VAL A 180 1.83 16.04 -9.47
CA VAL A 180 3.13 16.52 -8.95
C VAL A 180 4.28 15.64 -9.47
N ALA A 181 4.07 14.32 -9.54
CA ALA A 181 5.04 13.38 -10.09
C ALA A 181 5.31 13.64 -11.59
N ASP A 182 4.26 13.81 -12.40
CA ASP A 182 4.38 14.17 -13.82
C ASP A 182 5.10 15.52 -14.02
N ALA A 183 4.74 16.55 -13.25
CA ALA A 183 5.41 17.84 -13.33
C ALA A 183 6.90 17.75 -12.96
N SER A 184 7.24 16.97 -11.93
CA SER A 184 8.62 16.76 -11.49
C SER A 184 9.43 15.97 -12.53
N PHE A 185 8.82 14.96 -13.14
CA PHE A 185 9.40 14.20 -14.26
C PHE A 185 9.71 15.11 -15.44
N ARG A 186 8.73 15.91 -15.90
CA ARG A 186 8.89 16.85 -17.01
C ARG A 186 9.99 17.88 -16.72
N ALA A 187 10.05 18.40 -15.50
CA ALA A 187 11.10 19.34 -15.09
C ALA A 187 12.50 18.71 -15.12
N ALA A 188 12.63 17.46 -14.65
CA ALA A 188 13.90 16.74 -14.68
C ALA A 188 14.37 16.44 -16.13
N ILE A 189 13.45 16.03 -17.01
CA ILE A 189 13.76 15.81 -18.43
C ILE A 189 14.12 17.12 -19.14
N ALA A 190 13.42 18.22 -18.85
CA ALA A 190 13.76 19.54 -19.39
C ALA A 190 15.20 19.94 -19.01
N ALA A 191 15.58 19.77 -17.73
CA ALA A 191 16.93 20.06 -17.26
C ALA A 191 18.00 19.18 -17.94
N TYR A 192 17.72 17.90 -18.15
CA TYR A 192 18.61 17.02 -18.92
C TYR A 192 18.78 17.50 -20.36
N ASN A 193 17.68 17.86 -21.02
CA ASN A 193 17.64 18.28 -22.42
C ASN A 193 18.42 19.58 -22.71
N GLU A 194 18.66 20.44 -21.71
CA GLU A 194 19.50 21.65 -21.88
C GLU A 194 20.93 21.32 -22.31
N THR A 195 21.43 20.12 -21.98
CA THR A 195 22.82 19.71 -22.23
C THR A 195 22.95 18.42 -23.05
N ALA A 196 21.85 17.71 -23.27
CA ALA A 196 21.84 16.45 -23.99
C ALA A 196 22.13 16.64 -25.49
N ALA A 197 23.04 15.81 -26.03
CA ALA A 197 23.27 15.74 -27.47
C ALA A 197 22.05 15.21 -28.23
N GLU A 198 21.28 14.34 -27.58
CA GLU A 198 20.03 13.75 -28.08
C GLU A 198 18.93 13.98 -27.05
N PRO A 199 18.13 15.05 -27.20
CA PRO A 199 17.04 15.38 -26.30
C PRO A 199 15.96 14.30 -26.26
N ILE A 200 15.27 14.23 -25.14
CA ILE A 200 14.12 13.36 -24.90
C ILE A 200 12.85 14.17 -25.16
N GLU A 201 12.04 13.75 -26.12
CA GLU A 201 10.71 14.28 -26.39
C GLU A 201 9.68 13.64 -25.46
N ILE A 202 8.87 14.48 -24.81
CA ILE A 202 7.66 14.04 -24.10
C ILE A 202 6.46 14.38 -24.99
N VAL A 203 5.80 13.34 -25.51
CA VAL A 203 4.70 13.46 -26.47
C VAL A 203 3.42 13.86 -25.74
N GLY A 204 2.98 15.09 -25.98
CA GLY A 204 1.72 15.63 -25.47
C GLY A 204 1.68 15.86 -23.95
N ASP A 205 0.48 16.19 -23.49
CA ASP A 205 0.16 16.26 -22.07
C ASP A 205 -0.03 14.85 -21.49
N ALA A 206 -0.05 14.75 -20.16
CA ALA A 206 -0.30 13.49 -19.48
C ALA A 206 -1.70 12.97 -19.82
N GLU A 207 -1.80 11.70 -20.22
CA GLU A 207 -3.07 11.03 -20.44
C GLU A 207 -3.76 10.77 -19.11
N VAL A 208 -4.98 11.27 -18.95
CA VAL A 208 -5.74 11.12 -17.70
C VAL A 208 -6.66 9.91 -17.78
N LEU A 209 -6.26 8.83 -17.13
CA LEU A 209 -7.04 7.59 -17.07
C LEU A 209 -8.09 7.71 -15.96
N ALA A 210 -9.33 8.05 -16.28
CA ALA A 210 -10.42 8.20 -15.31
C ALA A 210 -10.92 6.84 -14.75
N PHE A 211 -9.99 6.06 -14.18
CA PHE A 211 -10.20 4.67 -13.75
C PHE A 211 -10.70 3.76 -14.87
N GLN A 212 -10.25 4.05 -16.09
CA GLN A 212 -10.51 3.26 -17.29
C GLN A 212 -9.18 2.89 -17.93
N PRO A 213 -9.09 1.71 -18.57
CA PRO A 213 -7.92 1.35 -19.35
C PRO A 213 -7.63 2.41 -20.43
N LEU A 214 -6.37 2.47 -20.87
CA LEU A 214 -5.94 3.30 -21.98
C LEU A 214 -6.86 3.11 -23.19
N SER A 215 -7.26 4.22 -23.83
CA SER A 215 -8.13 4.15 -25.02
C SER A 215 -7.42 3.46 -26.18
N ASP A 216 -8.15 2.68 -26.97
CA ASP A 216 -7.63 2.08 -28.21
C ASP A 216 -7.16 3.16 -29.21
N SER A 217 -7.73 4.36 -29.14
CA SER A 217 -7.33 5.50 -29.99
C SER A 217 -5.99 6.12 -29.60
N TYR A 218 -5.47 5.81 -28.41
CA TYR A 218 -4.26 6.44 -27.86
C TYR A 218 -3.08 6.36 -28.84
N PHE A 219 -2.84 5.18 -29.41
CA PHE A 219 -1.72 4.95 -30.33
C PHE A 219 -1.97 5.49 -31.75
N LEU A 220 -3.18 5.96 -32.05
CA LEU A 220 -3.51 6.58 -33.34
C LEU A 220 -3.25 8.09 -33.34
N GLU A 221 -2.96 8.67 -32.18
CA GLU A 221 -2.62 10.08 -32.06
C GLU A 221 -1.19 10.37 -32.51
N GLN A 222 -0.96 11.59 -33.00
CA GLN A 222 0.30 11.97 -33.62
C GLN A 222 1.49 11.74 -32.69
N GLY A 223 2.43 10.89 -33.13
CA GLY A 223 3.69 10.62 -32.44
C GLY A 223 3.59 9.58 -31.31
N ARG A 224 2.39 9.06 -31.00
CA ARG A 224 2.20 8.02 -29.99
C ARG A 224 2.52 6.60 -30.52
N ASP A 225 2.56 6.43 -31.83
CA ASP A 225 2.96 5.19 -32.52
C ASP A 225 4.46 4.91 -32.41
N GLU A 226 5.28 5.97 -32.33
CA GLU A 226 6.75 5.90 -32.25
C GLU A 226 7.32 5.90 -30.82
N LEU A 227 6.47 5.84 -29.79
CA LEU A 227 6.90 5.86 -28.39
C LEU A 227 7.84 4.70 -28.07
N GLU A 228 8.95 5.01 -27.42
CA GLU A 228 9.89 4.03 -26.90
C GLU A 228 9.53 3.61 -25.47
N CYS A 229 8.92 4.52 -24.70
CA CYS A 229 8.43 4.21 -23.36
C CYS A 229 7.19 5.00 -22.96
N ILE A 230 6.25 4.35 -22.27
CA ILE A 230 5.17 5.00 -21.52
C ILE A 230 5.53 4.99 -20.04
N ILE A 231 5.32 6.13 -19.37
CA ILE A 231 5.52 6.30 -17.93
C ILE A 231 4.14 6.40 -17.26
N GLY A 232 3.76 5.35 -16.53
CA GLY A 232 2.53 5.31 -15.75
C GLY A 232 2.78 5.71 -14.30
N PHE A 233 2.35 6.92 -13.90
CA PHE A 233 2.29 7.28 -12.47
C PHE A 233 1.07 6.66 -11.77
N CYS A 234 0.29 5.84 -12.49
CA CYS A 234 -0.85 5.09 -11.98
C CYS A 234 -0.56 3.58 -11.95
N ALA A 235 -1.58 2.76 -11.65
CA ALA A 235 -1.52 1.30 -11.73
C ALA A 235 -1.46 0.79 -13.19
N GLY A 236 -0.42 1.15 -13.93
CA GLY A 236 -0.28 0.87 -15.36
C GLY A 236 -0.16 -0.62 -15.70
N THR A 237 0.19 -1.48 -14.74
CA THR A 237 0.06 -2.94 -14.89
C THR A 237 -1.36 -3.36 -15.27
N THR A 238 -2.37 -2.64 -14.76
CA THR A 238 -3.79 -2.90 -15.03
C THR A 238 -4.34 -2.00 -16.13
N PHE A 239 -3.96 -0.71 -16.13
CA PHE A 239 -4.63 0.29 -16.95
C PHE A 239 -3.91 0.63 -18.27
N ILE A 240 -2.63 0.26 -18.42
CA ILE A 240 -1.82 0.60 -19.61
C ILE A 240 -1.36 -0.68 -20.31
N TYR A 241 -0.73 -1.59 -19.57
CA TYR A 241 -0.08 -2.79 -20.09
C TYR A 241 -0.97 -3.64 -21.01
N PRO A 242 -2.23 -3.99 -20.65
CA PRO A 242 -3.06 -4.82 -21.52
C PRO A 242 -3.32 -4.17 -22.89
N LYS A 243 -3.51 -2.85 -22.90
CA LYS A 243 -3.78 -2.07 -24.12
C LYS A 243 -2.53 -1.82 -24.94
N MET A 244 -1.39 -1.68 -24.29
CA MET A 244 -0.09 -1.63 -24.95
C MET A 244 0.20 -2.93 -25.69
N VAL A 245 -0.01 -4.09 -25.05
CA VAL A 245 0.19 -5.42 -25.69
C VAL A 245 -0.76 -5.62 -26.87
N GLU A 246 -2.03 -5.24 -26.72
CA GLU A 246 -3.02 -5.28 -27.81
C GLU A 246 -2.58 -4.41 -29.00
N ALA A 247 -2.17 -3.16 -28.76
CA ALA A 247 -1.71 -2.24 -29.80
C ALA A 247 -0.47 -2.75 -30.53
N LYS A 248 0.48 -3.36 -29.82
CA LYS A 248 1.66 -4.02 -30.41
C LYS A 248 1.23 -5.14 -31.36
N ALA A 249 0.33 -6.01 -30.91
CA ALA A 249 -0.16 -7.12 -31.73
C ALA A 249 -0.90 -6.65 -33.00
N MET A 250 -1.51 -5.46 -32.96
CA MET A 250 -2.16 -4.83 -34.11
C MET A 250 -1.22 -3.97 -34.98
N GLY A 251 0.04 -3.78 -34.56
CA GLY A 251 1.00 -2.94 -35.27
C GLY A 251 0.70 -1.44 -35.19
N PHE A 252 -0.02 -1.00 -34.16
CA PHE A 252 -0.34 0.42 -33.93
C PHE A 252 0.74 1.18 -33.16
N CYS A 253 1.70 0.47 -32.56
CA CYS A 253 2.88 1.06 -31.94
C CYS A 253 4.09 0.14 -32.14
N ARG A 254 5.26 0.62 -31.73
CA ARG A 254 6.51 -0.13 -31.83
C ARG A 254 6.45 -1.46 -31.08
N GLU A 255 7.02 -2.51 -31.67
CA GLU A 255 7.15 -3.82 -31.03
C GLU A 255 8.00 -3.75 -29.75
N ASP A 256 8.97 -2.84 -29.68
CA ASP A 256 9.87 -2.63 -28.56
C ASP A 256 9.42 -1.52 -27.59
N LEU A 257 8.19 -1.00 -27.68
CA LEU A 257 7.66 -0.03 -26.71
C LEU A 257 7.65 -0.61 -25.27
N GLN A 258 8.22 0.10 -24.29
CA GLN A 258 8.31 -0.39 -22.90
C GLN A 258 7.47 0.45 -21.92
N LEU A 259 7.23 -0.09 -20.73
CA LEU A 259 6.44 0.53 -19.67
C LEU A 259 7.26 0.63 -18.37
N ILE A 260 7.30 1.84 -17.79
CA ILE A 260 7.72 2.11 -16.41
C ILE A 260 6.46 2.51 -15.65
N THR A 261 6.10 1.82 -14.56
CA THR A 261 4.78 2.05 -13.95
C THR A 261 4.66 1.76 -12.46
N GLY A 262 3.68 2.38 -11.79
CA GLY A 262 3.17 1.85 -10.53
C GLY A 262 2.35 0.57 -10.70
N GLY A 263 2.24 -0.22 -9.62
CA GLY A 263 1.37 -1.40 -9.54
C GLY A 263 2.11 -2.73 -9.66
N PHE A 264 1.55 -3.77 -9.04
CA PHE A 264 2.05 -5.15 -9.10
C PHE A 264 0.87 -6.11 -8.99
N ASP A 265 0.94 -7.16 -9.81
CA ASP A 265 0.05 -8.31 -9.76
C ASP A 265 0.89 -9.58 -9.88
N ASN A 266 0.37 -10.71 -9.39
CA ASN A 266 1.03 -12.01 -9.46
C ASN A 266 0.53 -12.87 -10.64
N ASP A 267 -0.23 -12.28 -11.57
CA ASP A 267 -0.62 -12.91 -12.82
C ASP A 267 0.60 -13.44 -13.60
N PRO A 268 0.67 -14.74 -13.93
CA PRO A 268 1.84 -15.33 -14.59
C PRO A 268 2.18 -14.71 -15.94
N ASP A 269 1.19 -14.29 -16.72
CA ASP A 269 1.41 -13.71 -18.05
C ASP A 269 1.99 -12.30 -17.92
N LEU A 270 1.50 -11.51 -16.97
CA LEU A 270 2.10 -10.22 -16.61
C LEU A 270 3.54 -10.39 -16.12
N LEU A 271 3.78 -11.33 -15.19
CA LEU A 271 5.10 -11.56 -14.62
C LEU A 271 6.12 -12.05 -15.67
N ALA A 272 5.69 -12.81 -16.68
CA ALA A 272 6.54 -13.25 -17.78
C ALA A 272 6.99 -12.09 -18.70
N ASP A 273 6.28 -10.97 -18.63
CA ASP A 273 6.51 -9.75 -19.40
C ASP A 273 7.17 -8.62 -18.59
N CYS A 274 7.72 -8.98 -17.43
CA CYS A 274 8.51 -8.11 -16.58
C CYS A 274 10.02 -8.43 -16.68
N GLY A 275 10.87 -7.42 -16.87
CA GLY A 275 12.32 -7.60 -16.98
C GLY A 275 13.02 -6.53 -17.85
N ASP A 276 14.36 -6.57 -17.89
CA ASP A 276 15.17 -5.51 -18.50
C ASP A 276 14.84 -5.23 -19.98
N ASP A 277 14.53 -6.30 -20.73
CA ASP A 277 14.23 -6.30 -22.17
C ASP A 277 12.77 -6.71 -22.45
N LYS A 278 11.87 -6.46 -21.49
CA LYS A 278 10.45 -6.86 -21.58
C LYS A 278 9.52 -5.67 -21.73
N ASN A 279 8.22 -5.95 -21.82
CA ASN A 279 7.18 -4.93 -21.93
C ASN A 279 7.11 -4.05 -20.68
N ILE A 280 7.25 -4.62 -19.48
CA ILE A 280 7.33 -3.89 -18.22
C ILE A 280 8.77 -3.95 -17.73
N VAL A 281 9.47 -2.82 -17.79
CA VAL A 281 10.90 -2.76 -17.45
C VAL A 281 11.18 -2.34 -16.02
N SER A 282 10.21 -1.64 -15.43
CA SER A 282 10.31 -1.16 -14.07
C SER A 282 8.94 -0.95 -13.49
N LEU A 283 8.81 -1.33 -12.22
CA LEU A 283 7.64 -1.01 -11.46
C LEU A 283 7.96 -0.54 -10.04
N THR A 284 7.02 0.24 -9.50
CA THR A 284 7.03 0.60 -8.08
C THR A 284 5.75 0.16 -7.39
N ILE A 285 5.90 -0.31 -6.15
CA ILE A 285 4.78 -0.52 -5.22
C ILE A 285 5.17 -0.08 -3.82
N GLN A 286 4.19 0.23 -3.00
CA GLN A 286 4.42 0.41 -1.57
C GLN A 286 5.04 -0.85 -0.99
N GLY A 287 6.02 -0.68 -0.12
CA GLY A 287 6.56 -1.80 0.65
C GLY A 287 5.45 -2.32 1.56
N VAL A 288 4.88 -3.46 1.20
CA VAL A 288 3.62 -3.97 1.77
C VAL A 288 3.71 -4.22 3.28
N GLU A 289 4.89 -4.54 3.80
CA GLU A 289 5.13 -4.67 5.25
C GLU A 289 5.06 -3.36 6.03
N SER A 290 5.02 -2.20 5.37
CA SER A 290 4.64 -0.93 6.01
C SER A 290 3.26 -1.00 6.67
N ALA A 291 2.43 -1.99 6.30
CA ALA A 291 1.14 -2.30 6.93
C ALA A 291 1.24 -2.57 8.45
N ILE A 292 2.42 -2.81 9.03
CA ILE A 292 2.58 -2.91 10.48
C ILE A 292 2.16 -1.62 11.19
N TRP A 293 2.50 -0.47 10.58
CA TRP A 293 2.32 0.84 11.19
C TRP A 293 0.88 1.11 11.67
N PRO A 294 -0.17 0.98 10.84
CA PRO A 294 -1.54 1.27 11.29
C PRO A 294 -2.00 0.38 12.46
N ILE A 295 -1.63 -0.91 12.50
CA ILE A 295 -2.00 -1.77 13.65
C ILE A 295 -1.20 -1.40 14.89
N ALA A 296 0.08 -1.09 14.75
CA ALA A 296 0.92 -0.63 15.86
C ALA A 296 0.39 0.68 16.47
N MET A 297 -0.11 1.61 15.65
CA MET A 297 -0.78 2.82 16.14
C MET A 297 -2.11 2.53 16.84
N LEU A 298 -2.96 1.68 16.24
CA LEU A 298 -4.24 1.31 16.83
C LEU A 298 -4.08 0.55 18.17
N ASP A 299 -3.19 -0.43 18.24
CA ASP A 299 -2.94 -1.20 19.48
C ASP A 299 -2.44 -0.29 20.61
N ALA A 300 -1.51 0.62 20.30
CA ALA A 300 -1.00 1.60 21.25
C ALA A 300 -2.12 2.53 21.77
N ALA A 301 -3.01 3.00 20.88
CA ALA A 301 -4.16 3.85 21.24
C ALA A 301 -5.21 3.10 22.08
N ILE A 302 -5.63 1.93 21.61
CA ILE A 302 -6.66 1.11 22.24
C ILE A 302 -6.20 0.63 23.63
N SER A 303 -4.92 0.30 23.78
CA SER A 303 -4.34 -0.15 25.05
C SER A 303 -4.02 0.99 26.03
N GLY A 304 -4.22 2.25 25.62
CA GLY A 304 -3.85 3.42 26.45
C GLY A 304 -2.33 3.56 26.66
N ALA A 305 -1.54 3.01 25.74
CA ALA A 305 -0.08 2.92 25.80
C ALA A 305 0.56 3.59 24.58
N MET A 306 0.11 4.80 24.23
CA MET A 306 0.67 5.54 23.08
C MET A 306 2.19 5.76 23.23
N TYR A 307 2.93 5.77 22.12
CA TYR A 307 4.37 6.02 22.10
C TYR A 307 4.70 7.34 22.77
N LYS A 308 5.75 7.36 23.62
CA LYS A 308 6.16 8.55 24.40
C LYS A 308 6.66 9.69 23.51
N ASP A 309 7.23 9.35 22.36
CA ASP A 309 7.78 10.24 21.36
C ASP A 309 6.84 10.49 20.17
N TYR A 310 5.57 10.07 20.26
CA TYR A 310 4.58 10.35 19.21
C TYR A 310 4.36 11.87 19.09
N PRO A 311 4.67 12.48 17.92
CA PRO A 311 4.60 13.93 17.74
C PRO A 311 3.16 14.44 17.57
N GLY A 312 2.20 13.53 17.38
CA GLY A 312 0.83 13.85 17.01
C GLY A 312 0.53 13.38 15.59
N LYS A 313 -0.59 13.85 15.06
CA LYS A 313 -1.12 13.42 13.77
C LYS A 313 -0.22 13.89 12.64
N GLU A 314 0.52 12.96 12.06
CA GLU A 314 1.37 13.21 10.91
C GLU A 314 0.92 12.39 9.71
N ARG A 315 1.33 12.87 8.53
CA ARG A 315 1.23 12.15 7.27
C ARG A 315 2.65 11.75 6.89
N MET A 316 2.91 10.45 6.81
CA MET A 316 4.26 9.93 6.62
C MET A 316 4.39 9.08 5.36
N ASP A 317 5.58 9.15 4.76
CA ASP A 317 5.94 8.28 3.66
C ASP A 317 6.05 6.83 4.16
N SER A 318 5.59 5.89 3.34
CA SER A 318 5.94 4.48 3.48
C SER A 318 7.23 4.16 2.71
N SER A 319 7.76 2.95 2.89
CA SER A 319 8.81 2.46 2.01
C SER A 319 8.26 2.19 0.61
N ILE A 320 9.15 2.19 -0.39
CA ILE A 320 8.84 1.88 -1.79
C ILE A 320 9.69 0.71 -2.27
N TYR A 321 9.06 -0.25 -2.93
CA TYR A 321 9.74 -1.30 -3.67
C TYR A 321 9.97 -0.83 -5.09
N ILE A 322 11.23 -0.56 -5.43
CA ILE A 322 11.67 -0.22 -6.79
C ILE A 322 12.16 -1.50 -7.46
N ILE A 323 11.40 -1.99 -8.44
CA ILE A 323 11.61 -3.27 -9.11
C ILE A 323 11.93 -2.98 -10.57
N ASN A 324 13.22 -2.71 -10.83
CA ASN A 324 13.70 -2.15 -12.10
C ASN A 324 14.79 -3.00 -12.77
N SER A 325 14.85 -4.29 -12.44
CA SER A 325 15.74 -5.25 -13.10
C SER A 325 15.15 -6.64 -13.10
N SER A 326 15.59 -7.48 -14.05
CA SER A 326 15.15 -8.88 -14.12
C SER A 326 15.43 -9.66 -12.82
N GLU A 327 16.55 -9.34 -12.15
CA GLU A 327 16.89 -9.92 -10.85
C GLU A 327 15.90 -9.53 -9.75
N LYS A 328 15.49 -8.26 -9.72
CA LYS A 328 14.51 -7.75 -8.76
C LYS A 328 13.13 -8.35 -9.00
N PHE A 329 12.69 -8.44 -10.26
CA PHE A 329 11.43 -9.12 -10.60
C PHE A 329 11.44 -10.56 -10.11
N ARG A 330 12.50 -11.32 -10.41
CA ARG A 330 12.66 -12.68 -9.93
C ARG A 330 12.68 -12.75 -8.40
N THR A 331 13.36 -11.83 -7.74
CA THR A 331 13.39 -11.75 -6.27
C THR A 331 11.98 -11.55 -5.70
N MET A 332 11.18 -10.65 -6.27
CA MET A 332 9.80 -10.43 -5.82
C MET A 332 8.95 -11.69 -5.98
N ILE A 333 9.08 -12.40 -7.10
CA ILE A 333 8.30 -13.61 -7.38
C ILE A 333 8.73 -14.78 -6.47
N GLU A 334 10.04 -14.98 -6.30
CA GLU A 334 10.59 -16.16 -5.64
C GLU A 334 10.72 -15.99 -4.11
N LYS A 335 11.05 -14.78 -3.65
CA LYS A 335 11.51 -14.52 -2.28
C LYS A 335 10.66 -13.54 -1.49
N SER A 336 9.71 -12.83 -2.10
CA SER A 336 8.79 -11.97 -1.37
C SER A 336 7.48 -12.71 -1.03
N PRO A 337 6.67 -12.19 -0.09
CA PRO A 337 5.35 -12.73 0.19
C PRO A 337 4.38 -12.50 -0.96
N LEU A 338 4.67 -11.57 -1.90
CA LEU A 338 3.82 -11.25 -3.05
C LEU A 338 4.02 -12.21 -4.24
N GLY A 339 4.77 -13.30 -4.05
CA GLY A 339 4.87 -14.36 -5.05
C GLY A 339 3.53 -15.04 -5.34
N PRO A 340 3.50 -15.99 -6.29
CA PRO A 340 2.26 -16.61 -6.79
C PRO A 340 1.38 -17.33 -5.75
N THR A 341 1.93 -17.70 -4.59
CA THR A 341 1.24 -18.51 -3.58
C THR A 341 0.91 -17.80 -2.28
N LEU A 342 1.22 -16.49 -2.16
CA LEU A 342 1.18 -15.73 -0.90
C LEU A 342 1.83 -16.48 0.29
N ASP A 343 3.10 -16.19 0.56
CA ASP A 343 3.82 -16.85 1.65
C ASP A 343 4.33 -15.83 2.67
N LEU A 344 3.57 -15.65 3.76
CA LEU A 344 3.92 -14.70 4.82
C LEU A 344 5.25 -15.03 5.50
N SER A 345 5.74 -16.28 5.45
CA SER A 345 7.05 -16.62 6.03
C SER A 345 8.23 -15.94 5.30
N LYS A 346 7.96 -15.41 4.10
CA LYS A 346 8.92 -14.66 3.29
C LYS A 346 8.88 -13.15 3.53
N ALA A 347 7.93 -12.64 4.32
CA ALA A 347 7.87 -11.22 4.64
C ALA A 347 9.15 -10.78 5.36
N GLN A 348 9.65 -9.58 5.06
CA GLN A 348 10.82 -9.02 5.73
C GLN A 348 10.57 -8.78 7.23
N ALA A 349 9.31 -8.57 7.59
CA ALA A 349 8.87 -8.36 8.95
C ALA A 349 8.04 -9.53 9.45
N GLN A 350 8.69 -10.47 10.12
CA GLN A 350 8.03 -11.55 10.84
C GLN A 350 7.58 -11.09 12.22
N TRP A 351 6.53 -11.73 12.77
CA TRP A 351 5.98 -11.40 14.09
C TRP A 351 7.04 -11.32 15.18
N ASP A 352 7.97 -12.28 15.21
CA ASP A 352 9.00 -12.35 16.24
C ASP A 352 9.94 -11.15 16.27
N ASP A 353 10.14 -10.50 15.12
CA ASP A 353 10.94 -9.28 15.00
C ASP A 353 10.07 -8.05 15.26
N MET A 354 8.91 -7.96 14.60
CA MET A 354 8.09 -6.75 14.63
C MET A 354 7.36 -6.51 15.96
N LYS A 355 7.11 -7.56 16.77
CA LYS A 355 6.41 -7.42 18.05
C LYS A 355 7.08 -6.41 19.00
N ASN A 356 8.39 -6.19 18.83
CA ASN A 356 9.15 -5.24 19.64
C ASN A 356 8.81 -3.77 19.35
N TYR A 357 8.09 -3.48 18.27
CA TYR A 357 7.60 -2.13 17.96
C TYR A 357 6.20 -1.85 18.51
N PHE A 358 5.54 -2.82 19.16
CA PHE A 358 4.22 -2.63 19.76
C PHE A 358 4.38 -2.29 21.24
N THR A 359 3.86 -1.14 21.68
CA THR A 359 3.98 -0.71 23.08
C THR A 359 3.27 -1.62 24.07
N SER A 360 2.23 -2.35 23.64
CA SER A 360 1.56 -3.35 24.49
C SER A 360 2.41 -4.60 24.75
N VAL A 361 3.45 -4.83 23.94
CA VAL A 361 4.40 -5.95 24.07
C VAL A 361 5.74 -5.47 24.63
N ASN A 362 6.24 -4.35 24.13
CA ASN A 362 7.47 -3.70 24.54
C ASN A 362 7.19 -2.24 24.97
N PRO A 363 7.09 -1.95 26.28
CA PRO A 363 6.83 -0.61 26.79
C PRO A 363 7.89 0.46 26.45
N ASP A 364 9.05 0.03 25.96
CA ASP A 364 10.15 0.90 25.52
C ASP A 364 10.16 1.13 24.00
N ALA A 365 9.20 0.57 23.25
CA ALA A 365 9.03 0.85 21.82
C ALA A 365 8.82 2.36 21.59
N SER A 366 9.43 2.88 20.52
CA SER A 366 9.35 4.29 20.14
C SER A 366 8.67 4.45 18.77
N TYR A 367 7.98 5.57 18.59
CA TYR A 367 7.36 5.96 17.33
C TYR A 367 8.41 6.16 16.24
N ALA A 368 9.54 6.78 16.59
CA ALA A 368 10.64 7.00 15.67
C ALA A 368 11.22 5.67 15.13
N ASP A 369 11.39 4.67 16.00
CA ASP A 369 11.91 3.36 15.58
C ASP A 369 10.90 2.58 14.75
N LEU A 370 9.60 2.61 15.11
CA LEU A 370 8.53 2.03 14.29
C LEU A 370 8.52 2.65 12.88
N THR A 371 8.55 3.97 12.81
CA THR A 371 8.53 4.71 11.53
C THR A 371 9.72 4.35 10.67
N LYS A 372 10.93 4.37 11.25
CA LYS A 372 12.16 4.00 10.57
C LYS A 372 12.13 2.54 10.09
N TYR A 373 11.56 1.64 10.88
CA TYR A 373 11.41 0.23 10.51
C TYR A 373 10.49 0.08 9.30
N CYS A 374 9.32 0.71 9.32
CA CYS A 374 8.38 0.70 8.19
C CYS A 374 8.96 1.33 6.91
N GLN A 375 9.82 2.34 7.05
CA GLN A 375 10.49 2.98 5.91
C GLN A 375 11.72 2.21 5.40
N SER A 376 12.13 1.13 6.08
CA SER A 376 13.37 0.40 5.74
C SER A 376 13.19 -0.73 4.73
N PHE A 377 11.96 -1.16 4.44
CA PHE A 377 11.72 -2.30 3.57
C PHE A 377 12.08 -1.99 2.12
N THR A 378 12.82 -2.89 1.49
CA THR A 378 13.28 -2.75 0.09
C THR A 378 13.23 -4.10 -0.61
N VAL A 379 13.29 -4.11 -1.94
CA VAL A 379 13.38 -5.37 -2.71
C VAL A 379 14.68 -6.11 -2.37
N GLU A 380 15.77 -5.37 -2.18
CA GLU A 380 17.08 -5.86 -1.76
C GLU A 380 17.04 -6.54 -0.39
N GLY A 381 16.09 -6.16 0.47
CA GLY A 381 15.85 -6.82 1.74
C GLY A 381 15.49 -8.30 1.58
N TYR A 382 14.79 -8.67 0.51
CA TYR A 382 14.49 -10.08 0.18
C TYR A 382 15.66 -10.82 -0.48
N MET A 383 16.71 -10.12 -0.90
CA MET A 383 17.85 -10.76 -1.56
C MET A 383 18.80 -11.43 -0.57
N LYS A 384 18.83 -10.94 0.67
CA LYS A 384 19.59 -11.46 1.81
C LYS A 384 19.09 -12.84 2.21
#